data_AF-T0YPF0-F1
#
_entry.id   AF-T0YPF0-F1
#
_cell.length_a   1.000
_cell.length_b   1.000
_cell.length_c   1.000
_cell.angle_alpha   90.00
_cell.angle_beta   90.00
_cell.angle_gamma   90.00
#
_symmetry.space_group_name_H-M   'P 1'
#
loop_
_entity.id
_entity.type
_entity.pdbx_description
1 polymer ?
#
loop_
_entity_poly.entity_id
_entity_poly.type
_entity_poly.pdbx_seq_one_letter_code
_entity_poly.pdbx_strand_id
1 'polypeptide(L)'
;ALPAGATRDDKRAAARADNAAVIQRLARDYAALRPEERSKVLVLTSTNADRQQLNQAIRAELQQRGALGASVQVETLRKAALSPEELKRAESYTPGQIVEVQNDYRRAELARGSRWEVSEVRGDLLTLRNEGGRVATIDPSAIKVQAY
;
A
#
# COMPACT_ATOMS: atom_id res chain seq x y z
N ALA A 1 -22.59 -21.61 -17.93
CA ALA A 1 -23.59 -21.37 -16.86
C ALA A 1 -23.30 -22.34 -15.72
N LEU A 2 -23.46 -21.90 -14.46
CA LEU A 2 -23.25 -22.78 -13.30
C LEU A 2 -24.38 -23.81 -13.18
N PRO A 3 -24.10 -25.04 -12.68
CA PRO A 3 -25.12 -26.05 -12.47
C PRO A 3 -26.10 -25.66 -11.36
N ALA A 4 -27.32 -26.22 -11.38
CA ALA A 4 -28.39 -25.89 -10.45
C ALA A 4 -28.05 -26.16 -8.96
N GLY A 5 -27.13 -27.09 -8.68
CA GLY A 5 -26.64 -27.42 -7.34
C GLY A 5 -25.40 -26.65 -6.89
N ALA A 6 -24.98 -25.60 -7.61
CA ALA A 6 -23.74 -24.88 -7.31
C ALA A 6 -23.75 -24.28 -5.89
N THR A 7 -22.69 -24.59 -5.14
CA THR A 7 -22.49 -24.09 -3.79
C THR A 7 -22.19 -22.58 -3.79
N ARG A 8 -22.20 -21.96 -2.61
CA ARG A 8 -21.80 -20.56 -2.46
C ARG A 8 -20.35 -20.32 -2.92
N ASP A 9 -19.47 -21.28 -2.68
CA ASP A 9 -18.06 -21.16 -3.04
C ASP A 9 -17.85 -21.33 -4.54
N ASP A 10 -18.60 -22.22 -5.21
CA ASP A 10 -18.61 -22.32 -6.67
C ASP A 10 -19.01 -21.00 -7.33
N LYS A 11 -20.06 -20.36 -6.79
CA LYS A 11 -20.53 -19.05 -7.26
C LYS A 11 -19.47 -17.96 -7.08
N ARG A 12 -18.77 -17.96 -5.94
CA ARG A 12 -17.67 -17.02 -5.66
C ARG A 12 -16.47 -17.25 -6.57
N ALA A 13 -16.09 -18.50 -6.79
CA ALA A 13 -15.00 -18.85 -7.69
C ALA A 13 -15.30 -18.42 -9.13
N ALA A 14 -16.52 -18.68 -9.61
CA ALA A 14 -16.96 -18.24 -10.93
C ALA A 14 -16.96 -16.71 -11.06
N ALA A 15 -17.45 -15.99 -10.04
CA ALA A 15 -17.41 -14.52 -10.05
C ALA A 15 -15.98 -13.97 -10.09
N ARG A 16 -15.03 -14.59 -9.37
CA ARG A 16 -13.61 -14.21 -9.44
C ARG A 16 -13.00 -14.47 -10.82
N ALA A 17 -13.32 -15.61 -11.44
CA ALA A 17 -12.84 -15.95 -12.77
C ALA A 17 -13.39 -15.00 -13.84
N ASP A 18 -14.68 -14.67 -13.75
CA ASP A 18 -15.33 -13.68 -14.63
C ASP A 18 -14.69 -12.29 -14.47
N ASN A 19 -14.52 -11.83 -13.23
CA ASN A 19 -13.85 -10.56 -12.94
C ASN A 19 -12.41 -10.52 -13.50
N ALA A 20 -11.65 -11.61 -13.37
CA ALA A 20 -10.32 -11.71 -13.96
C ALA A 20 -10.35 -11.59 -15.50
N ALA A 21 -11.34 -12.20 -16.16
CA ALA A 21 -11.52 -12.06 -17.60
C ALA A 21 -11.88 -10.61 -18.01
N VAL A 22 -12.75 -9.95 -17.24
CA VAL A 22 -13.09 -8.53 -17.43
C VAL A 22 -11.86 -7.64 -17.28
N ILE A 23 -11.06 -7.86 -16.25
CA ILE A 23 -9.80 -7.13 -16.03
C ILE A 23 -8.86 -7.26 -17.23
N GLN A 24 -8.67 -8.48 -17.74
CA GLN A 24 -7.80 -8.73 -18.89
C GLN A 24 -8.33 -8.06 -20.17
N ARG A 25 -9.65 -8.06 -20.37
CA ARG A 25 -10.26 -7.36 -21.49
C ARG A 25 -10.05 -5.85 -21.39
N LEU A 26 -10.33 -5.24 -20.23
CA LEU A 26 -10.11 -3.81 -20.01
C LEU A 26 -8.65 -3.41 -20.20
N ALA A 27 -7.71 -4.26 -19.76
CA ALA A 27 -6.29 -4.01 -19.95
C ALA A 27 -5.90 -3.94 -21.43
N ARG A 28 -6.38 -4.90 -22.25
CA ARG A 28 -6.19 -4.89 -23.70
C ARG A 28 -6.80 -3.68 -24.37
N ASP A 29 -8.05 -3.36 -24.02
CA ASP A 29 -8.78 -2.23 -24.59
C ASP A 29 -8.07 -0.91 -24.26
N TYR A 30 -7.65 -0.73 -23.01
CA TYR A 30 -6.88 0.44 -22.59
C TYR A 30 -5.53 0.52 -23.32
N ALA A 31 -4.80 -0.58 -23.41
CA ALA A 31 -3.48 -0.61 -24.04
C ALA A 31 -3.51 -0.43 -25.57
N ALA A 32 -4.66 -0.65 -26.21
CA ALA A 32 -4.87 -0.41 -27.63
C ALA A 32 -5.06 1.08 -27.98
N LEU A 33 -5.41 1.93 -27.00
CA LEU A 33 -5.57 3.36 -27.20
C LEU A 33 -4.23 4.06 -27.46
N ARG A 34 -4.27 5.12 -28.27
CA ARG A 34 -3.09 5.98 -28.50
C ARG A 34 -2.70 6.72 -27.21
N PRO A 35 -1.43 7.09 -27.03
CA PRO A 35 -0.98 7.80 -25.83
C PRO A 35 -1.84 9.03 -25.45
N GLU A 36 -2.29 9.80 -26.45
CA GLU A 36 -3.08 11.03 -26.26
C GLU A 36 -4.54 10.74 -25.85
N GLU A 37 -5.04 9.56 -26.18
CA GLU A 37 -6.37 9.08 -25.77
C GLU A 37 -6.29 8.51 -24.36
N ARG A 38 -5.26 7.68 -24.10
CA ARG A 38 -5.00 7.09 -22.77
C ARG A 38 -4.85 8.14 -21.68
N SER A 39 -4.20 9.26 -21.96
CA SER A 39 -4.00 10.35 -20.97
C SER A 39 -5.31 11.00 -20.50
N LYS A 40 -6.42 10.79 -21.23
CA LYS A 40 -7.75 11.31 -20.91
C LYS A 40 -8.69 10.26 -20.31
N VAL A 41 -8.20 9.03 -20.11
CA VAL A 41 -8.99 7.91 -19.61
C VAL A 41 -8.75 7.69 -18.11
N LEU A 42 -9.83 7.72 -17.33
CA LEU A 42 -9.86 7.26 -15.95
C LEU A 42 -10.52 5.88 -15.90
N VAL A 43 -9.82 4.89 -15.35
CA VAL A 43 -10.38 3.55 -15.14
C VAL A 43 -10.84 3.39 -13.71
N LEU A 44 -12.11 2.99 -13.54
CA LEU A 44 -12.77 2.86 -12.23
C LEU A 44 -12.96 1.38 -11.87
N THR A 45 -12.74 1.04 -10.60
CA THR A 45 -12.90 -0.33 -10.05
C THR A 45 -13.56 -0.28 -8.68
N SER A 46 -14.35 -1.31 -8.35
CA SER A 46 -15.09 -1.35 -7.07
C SER A 46 -14.21 -1.64 -5.85
N THR A 47 -13.11 -2.39 -6.00
CA THR A 47 -12.22 -2.74 -4.88
C THR A 47 -10.77 -2.35 -5.13
N ASN A 48 -10.00 -2.19 -4.06
CA ASN A 48 -8.56 -1.95 -4.16
C ASN A 48 -7.80 -3.17 -4.71
N ALA A 49 -8.29 -4.39 -4.46
CA ALA A 49 -7.71 -5.61 -5.00
C ALA A 49 -7.86 -5.64 -6.54
N ASP A 50 -9.05 -5.32 -7.05
CA ASP A 50 -9.30 -5.22 -8.49
C ASP A 50 -8.44 -4.13 -9.13
N ARG A 51 -8.33 -2.97 -8.48
CA ARG A 51 -7.46 -1.88 -8.92
C ARG A 51 -6.00 -2.34 -9.08
N GLN A 52 -5.48 -3.11 -8.14
CA GLN A 52 -4.11 -3.63 -8.19
C GLN A 52 -3.93 -4.63 -9.34
N GLN A 53 -4.86 -5.59 -9.48
CA GLN A 53 -4.82 -6.58 -10.56
C GLN A 53 -4.94 -5.93 -11.94
N LEU A 54 -5.83 -4.95 -12.09
CA LEU A 54 -6.02 -4.21 -13.32
C LEU A 54 -4.81 -3.36 -13.69
N ASN A 55 -4.21 -2.65 -12.72
CA ASN A 55 -2.97 -1.92 -12.96
C ASN A 55 -1.83 -2.84 -13.42
N GLN A 56 -1.71 -4.03 -12.83
CA GLN A 56 -0.73 -5.02 -13.25
C GLN A 56 -1.00 -5.51 -14.68
N ALA A 57 -2.25 -5.85 -15.01
CA ALA A 57 -2.65 -6.29 -16.34
C ALA A 57 -2.40 -5.21 -17.41
N ILE A 58 -2.78 -3.96 -17.15
CA ILE A 58 -2.53 -2.81 -18.05
C ILE A 58 -1.02 -2.64 -18.28
N ARG A 59 -0.20 -2.69 -17.22
CA ARG A 59 1.25 -2.54 -17.36
C ARG A 59 1.86 -3.67 -18.18
N ALA A 60 1.42 -4.90 -17.96
CA ALA A 60 1.87 -6.05 -18.74
C ALA A 60 1.54 -5.90 -20.23
N GLU A 61 0.30 -5.52 -20.56
CA GLU A 61 -0.11 -5.26 -21.95
C GLU A 61 0.70 -4.14 -22.61
N LEU A 62 0.94 -3.03 -21.89
CA LEU A 62 1.74 -1.92 -22.40
C LEU A 62 3.22 -2.29 -22.59
N GLN A 63 3.78 -3.11 -21.70
CA GLN A 63 5.14 -3.65 -21.84
C GLN A 63 5.24 -4.58 -23.07
N GLN A 64 4.28 -5.50 -23.24
CA GLN A 64 4.23 -6.40 -24.39
C GLN A 64 4.16 -5.64 -25.72
N ARG A 65 3.47 -4.48 -25.73
CA ARG A 65 3.36 -3.60 -26.90
C ARG A 65 4.55 -2.66 -27.10
N GLY A 66 5.57 -2.72 -26.24
CA GLY A 66 6.73 -1.83 -26.29
C GLY A 66 6.43 -0.37 -25.91
N ALA A 67 5.26 -0.10 -25.31
CA ALA A 67 4.85 1.24 -24.90
C ALA A 67 5.38 1.63 -23.50
N LEU A 68 6.01 0.69 -22.78
CA LEU A 68 6.71 0.93 -21.52
C LEU A 68 8.14 0.37 -21.62
N GLY A 69 9.09 1.10 -21.03
CA GLY A 69 10.47 0.64 -20.88
C GLY A 69 10.65 -0.34 -19.72
N ALA A 70 11.90 -0.52 -19.30
CA ALA A 70 12.26 -1.40 -18.20
C ALA A 70 11.55 -1.01 -16.88
N SER A 71 11.11 -2.01 -16.13
CA SER A 71 10.57 -1.81 -14.79
C SER A 71 11.69 -1.66 -13.77
N VAL A 72 11.52 -0.73 -12.84
CA VAL A 72 12.32 -0.63 -11.62
C VAL A 72 11.43 -0.91 -10.42
N GLN A 73 11.98 -1.62 -9.43
CA GLN A 73 11.32 -1.78 -8.14
C GLN A 73 11.63 -0.55 -7.30
N VAL A 74 10.58 0.03 -6.70
CA VAL A 74 10.69 1.20 -5.82
C VAL A 74 9.96 0.85 -4.53
N GLU A 75 10.67 0.97 -3.42
CA GLU A 75 10.06 0.84 -2.10
C GLU A 75 9.25 2.10 -1.81
N THR A 76 8.00 1.91 -1.38
CA THR A 76 7.08 2.99 -1.08
C THR A 76 6.46 2.76 0.28
N LEU A 77 6.33 3.84 1.04
CA LEU A 77 5.67 3.81 2.33
C LEU A 77 4.16 3.93 2.12
N ARG A 78 3.41 2.96 2.64
CA ARG A 78 1.94 3.00 2.66
C ARG A 78 1.50 3.33 4.07
N LYS A 79 0.64 4.33 4.24
CA LYS A 79 0.14 4.68 5.56
C LYS A 79 -0.52 3.47 6.23
N ALA A 80 -0.13 3.19 7.46
CA ALA A 80 -0.73 2.13 8.26
C ALA A 80 -2.20 2.46 8.54
N ALA A 81 -3.05 1.43 8.53
CA ALA A 81 -4.49 1.58 8.81
C ALA A 81 -4.78 1.63 10.32
N LEU A 82 -4.03 2.48 11.05
CA LEU A 82 -4.19 2.68 12.49
C LEU A 82 -5.10 3.87 12.77
N SER A 83 -6.00 3.72 13.73
CA SER A 83 -6.82 4.80 14.27
C SER A 83 -5.97 5.82 15.05
N PRO A 84 -6.48 7.04 15.30
CA PRO A 84 -5.82 8.00 16.16
C PRO A 84 -5.52 7.48 17.58
N GLU A 85 -6.34 6.58 18.09
CA GLU A 85 -6.17 5.94 19.40
C GLU A 85 -5.14 4.82 19.36
N GLU A 86 -5.12 4.02 18.29
CA GLU A 86 -4.11 2.97 18.06
C GLU A 86 -2.72 3.58 17.86
N LEU A 87 -2.61 4.71 17.16
CA LEU A 87 -1.34 5.43 17.02
C LEU A 87 -0.71 5.83 18.36
N LYS A 88 -1.47 5.87 19.46
CA LYS A 88 -0.97 6.20 20.80
C LYS A 88 -0.55 4.97 21.62
N ARG A 89 -0.73 3.75 21.11
CA ARG A 89 -0.43 2.50 21.82
C ARG A 89 0.76 1.80 21.18
N ALA A 90 1.78 1.49 21.97
CA ALA A 90 2.99 0.84 21.45
C ALA A 90 2.70 -0.54 20.84
N GLU A 91 1.75 -1.30 21.40
CA GLU A 91 1.32 -2.62 20.89
C GLU A 91 0.70 -2.58 19.48
N SER A 92 0.27 -1.41 18.99
CA SER A 92 -0.27 -1.26 17.63
C SER A 92 0.82 -1.15 16.55
N TYR A 93 2.09 -1.08 16.95
CA TYR A 93 3.24 -1.01 16.06
C TYR A 93 3.93 -2.37 15.96
N THR A 94 4.66 -2.58 14.87
CA THR A 94 5.45 -3.80 14.65
C THR A 94 6.90 -3.46 14.32
N PRO A 95 7.89 -4.27 14.75
CA PRO A 95 9.27 -4.09 14.30
C PRO A 95 9.39 -4.10 12.77
N GLY A 96 10.21 -3.21 12.23
CA GLY A 96 10.36 -2.95 10.78
C GLY A 96 9.42 -1.88 10.23
N GLN A 97 8.42 -1.44 11.01
CA GLN A 97 7.48 -0.39 10.57
C GLN A 97 8.16 0.98 10.55
N ILE A 98 7.83 1.82 9.57
CA ILE A 98 8.38 3.18 9.50
C ILE A 98 7.43 4.17 10.15
N VAL A 99 7.98 5.05 10.99
CA VAL A 99 7.25 6.17 11.58
C VAL A 99 7.87 7.50 11.16
N GLU A 100 7.02 8.46 10.84
CA GLU A 100 7.41 9.84 10.53
C GLU A 100 6.89 10.79 11.61
N VAL A 101 7.80 11.50 12.25
CA VAL A 101 7.48 12.41 13.35
C VAL A 101 6.76 13.65 12.81
N GLN A 102 5.61 13.99 13.40
CA GLN A 102 4.75 15.05 12.87
C GLN A 102 5.06 16.45 13.42
N ASN A 103 5.83 16.56 14.51
CA ASN A 103 6.22 17.79 15.19
C ASN A 103 7.70 17.77 15.61
N ASP A 104 8.25 18.92 16.00
CA ASP A 104 9.60 18.98 16.58
C ASP A 104 9.57 18.71 18.09
N TYR A 105 10.35 17.72 18.54
CA TYR A 105 10.53 17.35 19.93
C TYR A 105 12.01 17.45 20.33
N ARG A 106 12.47 18.67 20.66
CA ARG A 106 13.89 18.96 20.92
C ARG A 106 14.50 18.10 22.03
N ARG A 107 13.76 17.84 23.12
CA ARG A 107 14.25 17.03 24.25
C ARG A 107 14.48 15.57 23.89
N ALA A 108 13.72 15.06 22.93
CA ALA A 108 13.85 13.70 22.41
C ALA A 108 14.73 13.65 21.15
N GLU A 109 15.26 14.80 20.71
CA GLU A 109 16.04 14.96 19.48
C GLU A 109 15.33 14.46 18.21
N LEU A 110 13.99 14.52 18.20
CA LEU A 110 13.16 14.16 17.06
C LEU A 110 12.73 15.41 16.31
N ALA A 111 13.04 15.47 15.02
CA ALA A 111 12.64 16.57 14.15
C ALA A 111 11.38 16.22 13.36
N ARG A 112 10.56 17.21 13.06
CA ARG A 112 9.40 17.06 12.17
C ARG A 112 9.85 16.53 10.80
N GLY A 113 9.14 15.54 10.27
CA GLY A 113 9.44 14.89 9.00
C GLY A 113 10.60 13.89 9.07
N SER A 114 11.27 13.74 10.23
CA SER A 114 12.28 12.70 10.39
C SER A 114 11.61 11.32 10.41
N ARG A 115 12.23 10.37 9.72
CA ARG A 115 11.77 8.99 9.60
C ARG A 115 12.63 8.06 10.43
N TRP A 116 11.95 7.13 11.06
CA TRP A 116 12.55 6.15 11.94
C TRP A 116 11.88 4.79 11.73
N GLU A 117 12.65 3.72 11.86
CA GLU A 117 12.17 2.36 11.88
C GLU A 117 11.92 1.93 13.33
N VAL A 118 10.78 1.29 13.58
CA VAL A 118 10.52 0.63 14.87
C VAL A 118 11.41 -0.59 14.95
N SER A 119 12.36 -0.59 15.88
CA SER A 119 13.27 -1.71 16.11
C SER A 119 12.78 -2.66 17.20
N GLU A 120 12.08 -2.13 18.20
CA GLU A 120 11.53 -2.91 19.31
C GLU A 120 10.27 -2.24 19.87
N VAL A 121 9.33 -3.05 20.33
CA VAL A 121 8.15 -2.64 21.10
C VAL A 121 8.29 -3.26 22.49
N ARG A 122 8.34 -2.44 23.54
CA ARG A 122 8.51 -2.90 24.93
C ARG A 122 7.58 -2.14 25.88
N GLY A 123 6.53 -2.82 26.36
CA GLY A 123 5.50 -2.19 27.18
C GLY A 123 4.85 -1.05 26.40
N ASP A 124 4.83 0.15 26.98
CA ASP A 124 4.27 1.36 26.36
C ASP A 124 5.29 2.15 25.52
N LEU A 125 6.50 1.62 25.32
CA LEU A 125 7.59 2.32 24.64
C LEU A 125 7.96 1.68 23.30
N LEU A 126 8.33 2.53 22.35
CA LEU A 126 8.91 2.16 21.06
C LEU A 126 10.39 2.52 21.04
N THR A 127 11.23 1.56 20.68
CA THR A 127 12.63 1.83 20.34
C THR A 127 12.72 2.06 18.84
N LEU A 128 13.09 3.27 18.44
CA LEU A 128 13.20 3.73 17.07
C LEU A 128 14.65 3.79 16.63
N ARG A 129 14.93 3.46 15.37
CA ARG A 129 16.25 3.57 14.74
C ARG A 129 16.16 4.37 13.44
N ASN A 130 17.07 5.31 13.22
CA ASN A 130 17.16 5.99 11.93
C ASN A 130 18.27 5.40 11.03
N GLU A 131 18.32 5.84 9.77
CA GLU A 131 19.34 5.41 8.80
C GLU A 131 20.78 5.68 9.27
N GLY A 132 20.98 6.76 10.04
CA GLY A 132 22.28 7.13 10.64
C GLY A 132 22.68 6.27 11.85
N GLY A 133 21.88 5.26 12.22
CA GLY A 133 22.13 4.38 13.36
C GLY A 133 21.81 4.97 14.72
N ARG A 134 21.22 6.18 14.79
CA ARG A 134 20.75 6.75 16.06
C ARG A 134 19.54 5.98 16.53
N VAL A 135 19.48 5.79 17.85
CA VAL A 135 18.38 5.12 18.53
C VAL A 135 17.68 6.11 19.43
N ALA A 136 16.35 6.11 19.42
CA ALA A 136 15.52 6.91 20.30
C ALA A 136 14.42 6.05 20.91
N THR A 137 14.13 6.23 22.20
CA THR A 137 13.00 5.57 22.85
C THR A 137 11.89 6.58 23.05
N ILE A 138 10.69 6.25 22.59
CA ILE A 138 9.52 7.14 22.66
C ILE A 138 8.33 6.45 23.30
N ASP A 139 7.48 7.26 23.94
CA ASP A 139 6.09 6.90 24.22
C ASP A 139 5.21 7.45 23.07
N PRO A 140 4.54 6.59 22.29
CA PRO A 140 3.70 7.02 21.17
C PRO A 140 2.47 7.83 21.61
N SER A 141 2.10 7.81 22.89
CA SER A 141 1.06 8.68 23.44
C SER A 141 1.51 10.14 23.59
N ALA A 142 2.81 10.37 23.77
CA ALA A 142 3.42 11.69 23.95
C ALA A 142 3.97 12.28 22.63
N ILE A 143 4.32 11.43 21.66
CA ILE A 143 4.92 11.83 20.38
C ILE A 143 3.96 11.58 19.24
N LYS A 144 3.56 12.64 18.53
CA LYS A 144 2.69 12.53 17.36
C LYS A 144 3.51 12.01 16.18
N VAL A 145 3.18 10.80 15.74
CA VAL A 145 3.79 10.15 14.58
C VAL A 145 2.74 9.79 13.54
N GLN A 146 3.19 9.62 12.30
CA GLN A 146 2.45 8.88 11.28
C GLN A 146 3.16 7.56 11.04
N ALA A 147 2.42 6.46 11.13
CA ALA A 147 2.93 5.13 10.83
C ALA A 147 2.70 4.74 9.37
N TYR A 148 3.64 4.01 8.81
CA TYR A 148 3.60 3.41 7.48
C TYR A 148 3.84 1.91 7.60
#